data_AF-A0A0P1AV17-F1
#
_entry.id   AF-A0A0P1AV17-F1
#
_cell.length_a   1.000
_cell.length_b   1.000
_cell.length_c   1.000
_cell.angle_alpha   90.00
_cell.angle_beta   90.00
_cell.angle_gamma   90.00
#
_symmetry.space_group_name_H-M   'P 1'
#
loop_
_entity.id
_entity.type
_entity.pdbx_description
1 polymer ?
#
loop_
_entity_poly.entity_id
_entity_poly.type
_entity_poly.pdbx_seq_one_letter_code
_entity_poly.pdbx_strand_id
1 'polypeptide(L)'
;MSSSYKQKKLKTLATRKKTRKRRIVEGLTPDDDSGRLLQPPSTRDPRWKKPSIENENVGKDDSIEIAQQEFVSNDDKPEGVQSDEIFDNDARFELLKTPLWLCSSSDNAVAKAVAKHTEIRCMDKRQKAKVLILVDTRSMFKLVKKKMNIHTSMIKMKSKRGVGSGKKPEMGYKTTGLVKTPLDCFKSVNKTVLEEYKSGKVSSILAEDLTFYPYTEFKVQHVIFVAKQASSAINLDRNLLRDIQLHLFVVGDTKGGISEDDLKALQAAYDVTVDDS
;
A
#
# COMPACT_ATOMS: atom_id res chain seq x y z
N MET A 1 40.75 3.97 -46.13
CA MET A 1 39.36 4.45 -45.91
C MET A 1 39.14 4.70 -44.42
N SER A 2 39.00 5.94 -43.97
CA SER A 2 38.77 6.27 -42.56
C SER A 2 38.00 7.59 -42.46
N SER A 3 36.70 7.57 -42.08
CA SER A 3 35.99 8.81 -41.67
C SER A 3 34.57 8.66 -41.05
N SER A 4 34.12 7.51 -40.53
CA SER A 4 32.71 7.40 -40.08
C SER A 4 32.41 8.04 -38.70
N TYR A 5 33.40 8.15 -37.79
CA TYR A 5 33.11 8.58 -36.41
C TYR A 5 33.15 10.10 -36.17
N LYS A 6 34.03 10.83 -36.87
CA LYS A 6 34.20 12.29 -36.68
C LYS A 6 33.05 13.11 -37.28
N GLN A 7 32.42 12.63 -38.35
CA GLN A 7 31.33 13.35 -39.03
C GLN A 7 30.01 13.37 -38.23
N LYS A 8 29.71 12.32 -37.44
CA LYS A 8 28.49 12.26 -36.61
C LYS A 8 28.48 13.23 -35.42
N LYS A 9 29.65 13.55 -34.85
CA LYS A 9 29.77 14.51 -33.73
C LYS A 9 29.62 15.98 -34.16
N LEU A 10 30.03 16.33 -35.38
CA LEU A 10 29.90 17.72 -35.87
C LEU A 10 28.44 18.08 -36.20
N LYS A 11 27.65 17.13 -36.75
CA LYS A 11 26.23 17.36 -37.05
C LYS A 11 25.34 17.57 -35.82
N THR A 12 25.71 17.04 -34.66
CA THR A 12 24.94 17.20 -33.41
C THR A 12 25.23 18.50 -32.65
N LEU A 13 26.37 19.16 -32.92
CA LEU A 13 26.68 20.49 -32.36
C LEU A 13 26.05 21.63 -33.18
N ALA A 14 25.88 21.46 -34.50
CA ALA A 14 25.30 22.48 -35.36
C ALA A 14 23.78 22.66 -35.15
N THR A 15 23.04 21.61 -34.81
CA THR A 15 21.59 21.68 -34.56
C THR A 15 21.24 22.23 -33.17
N ARG A 16 22.19 22.27 -32.24
CA ARG A 16 21.98 22.82 -30.88
C ARG A 16 22.24 24.33 -30.77
N LYS A 17 22.71 24.98 -31.84
CA LYS A 17 22.98 26.43 -31.87
C LYS A 17 21.95 27.26 -32.68
N LYS A 18 20.89 26.65 -33.23
CA LYS A 18 19.97 27.34 -34.16
C LYS A 18 18.63 27.83 -33.56
N THR A 19 18.38 27.70 -32.26
CA THR A 19 17.10 28.12 -31.63
C THR A 19 17.24 29.15 -30.51
N ARG A 20 18.19 30.09 -30.62
CA ARG A 20 18.15 31.31 -29.79
C ARG A 20 18.77 32.53 -30.49
N LYS A 21 18.23 32.90 -31.65
CA LYS A 21 18.26 34.32 -32.06
C LYS A 21 17.02 34.98 -31.48
N ARG A 22 17.12 35.53 -30.26
CA ARG A 22 16.19 36.56 -29.79
C ARG A 22 16.74 37.89 -30.28
N ARG A 23 15.88 38.72 -30.87
CA ARG A 23 16.15 40.11 -31.25
C ARG A 23 16.82 40.82 -30.06
N ILE A 24 18.05 41.29 -30.29
CA ILE A 24 18.65 42.34 -29.46
C ILE A 24 17.96 43.63 -29.93
N VAL A 25 17.28 44.30 -29.01
CA VAL A 25 16.76 45.65 -29.23
C VAL A 25 17.96 46.60 -29.14
N GLU A 26 18.07 47.46 -30.14
CA GLU A 26 19.10 48.47 -30.34
C GLU A 26 19.06 49.49 -29.19
N GLY A 27 20.17 49.69 -28.47
CA GLY A 27 20.25 50.75 -27.44
C GLY A 27 21.11 50.52 -26.20
N LEU A 28 21.82 49.38 -26.04
CA LEU A 28 22.76 49.21 -24.93
C LEU A 28 24.18 49.06 -25.48
N THR A 29 24.96 50.10 -25.25
CA THR A 29 26.39 50.22 -25.56
C THR A 29 27.22 49.14 -24.85
N PRO A 30 28.37 48.72 -25.43
CA PRO A 30 29.08 47.55 -25.01
C PRO A 30 30.26 47.92 -24.11
N ASP A 31 30.03 48.23 -22.83
CA ASP A 31 31.13 48.34 -21.86
C ASP A 31 30.59 48.03 -20.46
N ASP A 32 30.65 46.75 -20.06
CA ASP A 32 30.76 46.37 -18.64
C ASP A 32 31.15 44.88 -18.55
N ASP A 33 32.43 44.64 -18.29
CA ASP A 33 33.08 43.33 -18.23
C ASP A 33 32.78 42.57 -16.91
N SER A 34 31.55 42.72 -16.41
CA SER A 34 31.06 42.01 -15.23
C SER A 34 29.86 41.16 -15.63
N GLY A 35 30.05 39.86 -15.78
CA GLY A 35 29.04 38.88 -16.18
C GLY A 35 27.87 38.69 -15.20
N ARG A 36 27.41 39.75 -14.53
CA ARG A 36 26.22 39.78 -13.69
C ARG A 36 25.05 40.31 -14.50
N LEU A 37 24.16 39.40 -14.90
CA LEU A 37 22.82 39.75 -15.36
C LEU A 37 22.14 40.57 -14.25
N LEU A 38 22.02 41.88 -14.46
CA LEU A 38 21.19 42.76 -13.65
C LEU A 38 19.73 42.33 -13.81
N GLN A 39 19.25 41.50 -12.89
CA GLN A 39 17.81 41.35 -12.67
C GLN A 39 17.36 42.54 -11.81
N PRO A 40 16.35 43.33 -12.25
CA PRO A 40 15.72 44.28 -11.35
C PRO A 40 15.05 43.51 -10.19
N PRO A 41 15.10 44.01 -8.95
CA PRO A 41 14.53 43.32 -7.80
C PRO A 41 13.01 43.15 -7.96
N SER A 42 12.51 41.94 -7.72
CA SER A 42 11.09 41.63 -7.83
C SER A 42 10.30 42.30 -6.69
N THR A 43 9.45 43.25 -7.04
CA THR A 43 8.48 43.87 -6.13
C THR A 43 7.27 42.97 -5.89
N ARG A 44 7.42 41.94 -5.02
CA ARG A 44 6.36 41.31 -4.18
C ARG A 44 6.82 39.94 -3.66
N ASP A 45 7.27 39.88 -2.41
CA ASP A 45 6.97 38.73 -1.54
C ASP A 45 7.10 39.13 -0.04
N PRO A 46 5.99 39.31 0.71
CA PRO A 46 6.00 39.81 2.08
C PRO A 46 6.47 38.79 3.14
N ARG A 47 6.93 37.59 2.74
CA ARG A 47 7.38 36.52 3.66
C ARG A 47 8.75 36.75 4.33
N TRP A 48 9.46 37.83 3.98
CA TRP A 48 10.80 38.12 4.49
C TRP A 48 10.82 39.14 5.65
N LYS A 49 9.69 39.33 6.33
CA LYS A 49 9.67 40.03 7.63
C LYS A 49 9.97 39.03 8.75
N LYS A 50 11.10 39.20 9.44
CA LYS A 50 11.36 38.56 10.74
C LYS A 50 10.44 39.19 11.80
N PRO A 51 9.71 38.43 12.62
CA PRO A 51 9.20 38.93 13.89
C PRO A 51 10.28 38.79 14.97
N SER A 52 10.41 39.85 15.75
CA SER A 52 11.36 40.11 16.83
C SER A 52 11.14 39.23 18.08
N ILE A 53 12.26 38.97 18.76
CA ILE A 53 12.34 38.47 20.15
C ILE A 53 11.93 39.61 21.08
N GLU A 54 10.96 39.36 21.96
CA GLU A 54 10.82 39.93 23.32
C GLU A 54 9.48 39.49 23.93
N ASN A 55 9.55 38.62 24.95
CA ASN A 55 8.81 38.74 26.21
C ASN A 55 9.15 37.54 27.11
N GLU A 56 10.03 37.83 28.06
CA GLU A 56 10.26 37.04 29.25
C GLU A 56 9.07 37.17 30.22
N ASN A 57 8.91 36.11 31.03
CA ASN A 57 8.60 36.10 32.47
C ASN A 57 7.33 35.36 32.97
N VAL A 58 7.66 34.32 33.78
CA VAL A 58 7.03 33.88 35.05
C VAL A 58 5.80 32.98 34.92
N GLY A 59 5.68 31.81 35.58
CA GLY A 59 6.45 31.05 36.57
C GLY A 59 5.89 29.61 36.64
N LYS A 60 6.67 28.61 37.11
CA LYS A 60 6.47 27.83 38.37
C LYS A 60 5.07 27.21 38.54
N ASP A 61 4.85 25.94 38.89
CA ASP A 61 5.66 24.83 39.38
C ASP A 61 4.84 23.53 39.16
N ASP A 62 5.58 22.42 39.07
CA ASP A 62 5.28 21.01 39.33
C ASP A 62 3.89 20.56 39.84
N SER A 63 3.36 19.49 39.25
CA SER A 63 3.19 18.18 39.93
C SER A 63 2.47 17.15 39.03
N ILE A 64 3.09 15.97 38.93
CA ILE A 64 2.65 14.80 38.19
C ILE A 64 2.12 13.81 39.23
N GLU A 65 0.82 13.54 39.24
CA GLU A 65 0.23 12.49 40.10
C GLU A 65 0.19 11.14 39.36
N ILE A 66 1.04 10.23 39.83
CA ILE A 66 1.08 8.82 39.48
C ILE A 66 0.28 8.09 40.55
N ALA A 67 -0.93 7.65 40.22
CA ALA A 67 -1.68 6.73 41.07
C ALA A 67 -1.18 5.30 40.82
N GLN A 68 -0.37 4.80 41.75
CA GLN A 68 -0.06 3.39 41.92
C GLN A 68 -1.28 2.72 42.59
N GLN A 69 -1.85 1.70 41.96
CA GLN A 69 -2.83 0.83 42.59
C GLN A 69 -2.17 -0.51 42.89
N GLU A 70 -2.07 -0.80 44.19
CA GLU A 70 -1.41 -1.96 44.76
C GLU A 70 -2.18 -3.27 44.47
N PHE A 71 -1.38 -4.32 44.26
CA PHE A 71 -1.80 -5.71 44.27
C PHE A 71 -2.21 -6.11 45.70
N VAL A 72 -3.42 -6.63 45.87
CA VAL A 72 -3.75 -7.53 46.97
C VAL A 72 -3.95 -8.92 46.39
N SER A 73 -3.04 -9.81 46.76
CA SER A 73 -3.13 -11.25 46.53
C SER A 73 -4.22 -11.82 47.44
N ASN A 74 -5.10 -12.66 46.90
CA ASN A 74 -5.71 -13.73 47.66
C ASN A 74 -5.68 -14.99 46.79
N ASP A 75 -4.94 -15.95 47.31
CA ASP A 75 -4.77 -17.32 46.87
C ASP A 75 -5.94 -18.14 47.46
N ASP A 76 -6.70 -18.82 46.60
CA ASP A 76 -7.37 -20.09 46.94
C ASP A 76 -7.95 -20.73 45.66
N LYS A 77 -7.54 -21.98 45.42
CA LYS A 77 -7.97 -22.90 44.35
C LYS A 77 -8.63 -24.12 45.03
N PRO A 78 -9.30 -25.04 44.31
CA PRO A 78 -10.43 -24.89 43.39
C PRO A 78 -11.53 -25.94 43.72
N GLU A 79 -12.82 -25.62 43.67
CA GLU A 79 -13.84 -26.68 43.56
C GLU A 79 -14.89 -26.33 42.51
N GLY A 80 -15.12 -27.31 41.63
CA GLY A 80 -15.96 -27.19 40.46
C GLY A 80 -17.44 -27.26 40.82
N VAL A 81 -18.22 -26.46 40.11
CA VAL A 81 -19.62 -26.74 39.84
C VAL A 81 -19.83 -26.40 38.37
N GLN A 82 -20.13 -27.43 37.57
CA GLN A 82 -20.72 -27.28 36.26
C GLN A 82 -22.07 -26.58 36.40
N SER A 83 -22.22 -25.44 35.76
CA SER A 83 -23.51 -24.93 35.35
C SER A 83 -23.40 -24.50 33.91
N ASP A 84 -24.11 -25.22 33.05
CA ASP A 84 -24.37 -24.90 31.66
C ASP A 84 -25.06 -23.54 31.56
N GLU A 85 -24.27 -22.48 31.59
CA GLU A 85 -24.69 -21.18 31.09
C GLU A 85 -24.24 -21.08 29.64
N ILE A 86 -25.23 -21.26 28.76
CA ILE A 86 -25.23 -20.79 27.39
C ILE A 86 -24.63 -19.38 27.44
N PHE A 87 -23.40 -19.23 26.94
CA PHE A 87 -22.77 -17.94 26.72
C PHE A 87 -23.52 -17.23 25.58
N ASP A 88 -24.72 -16.75 25.87
CA ASP A 88 -25.46 -15.74 25.11
C ASP A 88 -24.76 -14.38 25.28
N ASN A 89 -23.51 -14.31 24.82
CA ASN A 89 -22.76 -13.06 24.67
C ASN A 89 -22.58 -12.70 23.19
N ASP A 90 -23.38 -13.31 22.31
CA ASP A 90 -23.35 -13.11 20.85
C ASP A 90 -24.11 -11.85 20.40
N ALA A 91 -24.54 -11.02 21.35
CA ALA A 91 -25.07 -9.67 21.08
C ALA A 91 -23.96 -8.60 21.01
N ARG A 92 -22.73 -8.96 20.62
CA ARG A 92 -21.60 -8.02 20.50
C ARG A 92 -21.18 -7.90 19.04
N PHE A 93 -21.92 -7.03 18.36
CA PHE A 93 -21.68 -6.47 17.02
C PHE A 93 -22.05 -7.40 15.87
N GLU A 94 -23.30 -7.29 15.40
CA GLU A 94 -23.66 -7.70 14.03
C GLU A 94 -22.74 -6.96 13.07
N LEU A 95 -21.67 -7.63 12.63
CA LEU A 95 -20.79 -7.10 11.61
C LEU A 95 -21.62 -6.96 10.34
N LEU A 96 -21.77 -5.72 9.87
CA LEU A 96 -22.39 -5.40 8.59
C LEU A 96 -21.91 -6.43 7.56
N LYS A 97 -22.87 -7.09 6.89
CA LYS A 97 -22.56 -8.13 5.91
C LYS A 97 -21.63 -7.53 4.86
N THR A 98 -20.41 -8.05 4.78
CA THR A 98 -19.46 -7.59 3.78
C THR A 98 -19.87 -8.15 2.43
N PRO A 99 -19.80 -7.35 1.35
CA PRO A 99 -20.19 -7.81 0.02
C PRO A 99 -19.23 -8.90 -0.45
N LEU A 100 -19.80 -10.01 -0.92
CA LEU A 100 -19.08 -11.17 -1.45
C LEU A 100 -19.51 -11.45 -2.87
N TRP A 101 -18.54 -11.54 -3.77
CA TRP A 101 -18.77 -11.76 -5.18
C TRP A 101 -18.51 -13.22 -5.51
N LEU A 102 -19.56 -13.93 -5.94
CA LEU A 102 -19.46 -15.28 -6.47
C LEU A 102 -19.15 -15.21 -7.96
N CYS A 103 -17.95 -15.67 -8.32
CA CYS A 103 -17.44 -15.60 -9.69
C CYS A 103 -17.54 -16.96 -10.39
N SER A 104 -17.94 -16.95 -11.66
CA SER A 104 -18.12 -18.16 -12.49
C SER A 104 -16.85 -18.97 -12.78
N SER A 105 -15.66 -18.39 -12.59
CA SER A 105 -14.38 -19.07 -12.81
C SER A 105 -13.25 -18.43 -12.02
N SER A 106 -12.13 -19.16 -11.86
CA SER A 106 -10.91 -18.66 -11.24
C SER A 106 -10.32 -17.43 -11.97
N ASP A 107 -10.38 -17.42 -13.30
CA ASP A 107 -9.86 -16.30 -14.09
C ASP A 107 -10.75 -15.06 -13.96
N ASN A 108 -12.07 -15.24 -13.86
CA ASN A 108 -13.01 -14.16 -13.60
C ASN A 108 -12.79 -13.56 -12.19
N ALA A 109 -12.69 -14.40 -11.16
CA ALA A 109 -12.41 -13.97 -9.79
C ALA A 109 -11.12 -13.13 -9.72
N VAL A 110 -10.04 -13.61 -10.36
CA VAL A 110 -8.77 -12.87 -10.42
C VAL A 110 -8.90 -11.58 -11.22
N ALA A 111 -9.61 -11.58 -12.34
CA ALA A 111 -9.82 -10.37 -13.14
C ALA A 111 -10.55 -9.29 -12.33
N LYS A 112 -11.59 -9.66 -11.57
CA LYS A 112 -12.34 -8.73 -10.71
C LYS A 112 -11.52 -8.25 -9.53
N ALA A 113 -10.78 -9.13 -8.87
CA ALA A 113 -9.86 -8.75 -7.79
C ALA A 113 -8.80 -7.74 -8.28
N VAL A 114 -8.23 -7.95 -9.46
CA VAL A 114 -7.28 -7.02 -10.07
C VAL A 114 -7.97 -5.71 -10.48
N ALA A 115 -9.17 -5.76 -11.05
CA ALA A 115 -9.95 -4.57 -11.37
C ALA A 115 -10.22 -3.74 -10.10
N LYS A 116 -10.62 -4.38 -9.01
CA LYS A 116 -10.85 -3.71 -7.72
C LYS A 116 -9.57 -3.10 -7.15
N HIS A 117 -8.45 -3.82 -7.24
CA HIS A 117 -7.14 -3.27 -6.88
C HIS A 117 -6.82 -2.01 -7.69
N THR A 118 -7.05 -2.03 -9.01
CA THR A 118 -6.82 -0.84 -9.86
C THR A 118 -7.77 0.30 -9.55
N GLU A 119 -9.03 0.02 -9.21
CA GLU A 119 -10.02 1.01 -8.78
C GLU A 119 -9.57 1.72 -7.50
N ILE A 120 -9.18 0.96 -6.47
CA ILE A 120 -8.62 1.51 -5.22
C ILE A 120 -7.42 2.40 -5.54
N ARG A 121 -6.53 1.97 -6.45
CA ARG A 121 -5.36 2.75 -6.86
C ARG A 121 -5.72 4.04 -7.58
N CYS A 122 -6.78 4.04 -8.39
CA CYS A 122 -7.26 5.22 -9.09
C CYS A 122 -7.88 6.26 -8.13
N MET A 123 -8.65 5.81 -7.15
CA MET A 123 -9.30 6.69 -6.16
C MET A 123 -8.28 7.39 -5.26
N ASP A 124 -7.23 6.68 -4.91
CA ASP A 124 -6.32 7.07 -3.84
C ASP A 124 -5.22 8.09 -4.25
N LYS A 125 -5.07 8.36 -5.57
CA LYS A 125 -4.22 9.38 -6.23
C LYS A 125 -2.77 9.57 -5.71
N ARG A 126 -2.58 9.99 -4.45
CA ARG A 126 -1.30 10.28 -3.79
C ARG A 126 -1.07 9.60 -2.43
N GLN A 127 -2.09 9.06 -1.75
CA GLN A 127 -1.92 8.57 -0.37
C GLN A 127 -1.33 7.15 -0.27
N LYS A 128 -1.24 6.41 -1.38
CA LYS A 128 -0.69 5.05 -1.46
C LYS A 128 -1.30 4.12 -0.40
N ALA A 129 -2.62 3.98 -0.47
CA ALA A 129 -3.40 3.08 0.34
C ALA A 129 -2.74 1.71 0.43
N LYS A 130 -2.67 1.20 1.65
CA LYS A 130 -2.05 -0.07 1.97
C LYS A 130 -3.05 -1.18 1.67
N VAL A 131 -2.79 -1.90 0.58
CA VAL A 131 -3.67 -2.97 0.11
C VAL A 131 -3.00 -4.31 0.35
N LEU A 132 -3.68 -5.25 0.97
CA LEU A 132 -3.26 -6.63 1.08
C LEU A 132 -4.12 -7.49 0.15
N ILE A 133 -3.48 -8.31 -0.67
CA ILE A 133 -4.15 -9.30 -1.49
C ILE A 133 -3.87 -10.66 -0.86
N LEU A 134 -4.90 -11.26 -0.30
CA LEU A 134 -4.87 -12.57 0.32
C LEU A 134 -5.45 -13.60 -0.65
N VAL A 135 -4.82 -14.76 -0.69
CA VAL A 135 -5.21 -15.85 -1.56
C VAL A 135 -5.14 -17.16 -0.78
N ASP A 136 -6.12 -18.03 -1.00
CA ASP A 136 -6.23 -19.31 -0.29
C ASP A 136 -5.31 -20.41 -0.85
N THR A 137 -5.03 -20.39 -2.15
CA THR A 137 -4.37 -21.47 -2.88
C THR A 137 -3.25 -20.98 -3.77
N ARG A 138 -2.18 -21.78 -3.86
CA ARG A 138 -1.03 -21.52 -4.75
C ARG A 138 -1.40 -21.35 -6.23
N SER A 139 -2.45 -22.03 -6.69
CA SER A 139 -2.98 -21.86 -8.05
C SER A 139 -3.47 -20.43 -8.26
N MET A 140 -4.25 -19.92 -7.32
CA MET A 140 -4.77 -18.56 -7.39
C MET A 140 -3.65 -17.53 -7.22
N PHE A 141 -2.68 -17.81 -6.35
CA PHE A 141 -1.52 -16.96 -6.15
C PHE A 141 -0.71 -16.79 -7.45
N LYS A 142 -0.47 -17.88 -8.20
CA LYS A 142 0.20 -17.83 -9.51
C LYS A 142 -0.61 -17.03 -10.53
N LEU A 143 -1.94 -17.19 -10.56
CA LEU A 143 -2.83 -16.48 -11.49
C LEU A 143 -2.86 -14.98 -11.20
N VAL A 144 -3.03 -14.58 -9.93
CA VAL A 144 -2.98 -13.17 -9.51
C VAL A 144 -1.61 -12.56 -9.83
N LYS A 145 -0.52 -13.26 -9.49
CA LYS A 145 0.85 -12.81 -9.79
C LYS A 145 1.04 -12.54 -11.29
N LYS A 146 0.55 -13.45 -12.14
CA LYS A 146 0.61 -13.31 -13.61
C LYS A 146 -0.26 -12.14 -14.09
N LYS A 147 -1.52 -12.06 -13.65
CA LYS A 147 -2.48 -11.04 -14.11
C LYS A 147 -2.05 -9.62 -13.71
N MET A 148 -1.49 -9.46 -12.52
CA MET A 148 -0.95 -8.19 -12.03
C MET A 148 0.46 -7.87 -12.57
N ASN A 149 1.07 -8.76 -13.38
CA ASN A 149 2.43 -8.64 -13.87
C ASN A 149 3.47 -8.40 -12.75
N ILE A 150 3.34 -9.11 -11.62
CA ILE A 150 4.24 -8.93 -10.47
C ILE A 150 5.56 -9.64 -10.72
N HIS A 151 6.61 -8.86 -10.95
CA HIS A 151 7.98 -9.34 -11.11
C HIS A 151 8.97 -8.34 -10.49
N THR A 152 10.10 -8.86 -10.04
CA THR A 152 11.24 -8.02 -9.63
C THR A 152 11.84 -7.37 -10.87
N SER A 153 12.09 -6.07 -10.80
CA SER A 153 12.70 -5.31 -11.90
C SER A 153 13.76 -4.37 -11.35
N MET A 154 14.64 -3.87 -12.22
CA MET A 154 15.59 -2.83 -11.81
C MET A 154 14.85 -1.53 -11.50
N ILE A 155 14.84 -1.15 -10.23
CA ILE A 155 14.23 0.09 -9.76
C ILE A 155 15.34 1.13 -9.61
N LYS A 156 15.21 2.20 -10.39
CA LYS A 156 16.04 3.39 -10.19
C LYS A 156 15.62 4.05 -8.89
N MET A 157 16.52 4.14 -7.92
CA MET A 157 16.26 4.89 -6.72
C MET A 157 15.99 6.36 -7.08
N LYS A 158 14.95 6.93 -6.48
CA LYS A 158 14.70 8.36 -6.63
C LYS A 158 15.79 9.10 -5.85
N SER A 159 16.46 10.05 -6.51
CA SER A 159 17.33 10.97 -5.80
C SER A 159 16.48 11.92 -4.95
N LYS A 160 17.02 12.32 -3.80
CA LYS A 160 16.46 13.49 -3.10
C LYS A 160 16.88 14.72 -3.90
N ARG A 161 15.89 15.50 -4.38
CA ARG A 161 16.03 16.83 -5.03
C ARG A 161 17.03 16.92 -6.20
N GLY A 162 16.54 16.80 -7.42
CA GLY A 162 17.11 17.47 -8.61
C GLY A 162 18.50 17.05 -9.12
N VAL A 163 19.27 16.29 -8.35
CA VAL A 163 20.58 15.75 -8.74
C VAL A 163 20.36 14.31 -9.18
N GLY A 164 20.96 13.87 -10.31
CA GLY A 164 20.83 12.48 -10.76
C GLY A 164 21.12 11.49 -9.62
N SER A 165 20.31 10.43 -9.51
CA SER A 165 20.55 9.38 -8.51
C SER A 165 21.89 8.70 -8.80
N GLY A 166 22.92 9.03 -8.02
CA GLY A 166 24.18 8.27 -7.99
C GLY A 166 24.03 6.87 -7.38
N LYS A 167 22.85 6.54 -6.84
CA LYS A 167 22.55 5.20 -6.34
C LYS A 167 22.32 4.25 -7.50
N LYS A 168 23.03 3.12 -7.46
CA LYS A 168 22.88 2.04 -8.44
C LYS A 168 21.43 1.52 -8.42
N PRO A 169 20.86 1.15 -9.57
CA PRO A 169 19.57 0.48 -9.60
C PRO A 169 19.64 -0.82 -8.80
N GLU A 170 18.62 -1.09 -8.00
CA GLU A 170 18.50 -2.34 -7.24
C GLU A 170 17.34 -3.17 -7.80
N MET A 171 17.44 -4.49 -7.68
CA MET A 171 16.35 -5.40 -8.03
C MET A 171 15.30 -5.34 -6.92
N GLY A 172 14.08 -4.93 -7.26
CA GLY A 172 12.99 -4.84 -6.30
C GLY A 172 11.61 -4.84 -6.94
N TYR A 173 10.58 -4.76 -6.11
CA TYR A 173 9.19 -4.67 -6.54
C TYR A 173 8.76 -3.22 -6.74
N LYS A 174 8.12 -2.90 -7.87
CA LYS A 174 7.73 -1.52 -8.18
C LYS A 174 6.64 -1.00 -7.24
N THR A 175 5.57 -1.78 -7.10
CA THR A 175 4.33 -1.37 -6.41
C THR A 175 3.75 -2.47 -5.52
N THR A 176 3.83 -3.72 -5.97
CA THR A 176 3.30 -4.88 -5.25
C THR A 176 4.43 -5.84 -4.89
N GLY A 177 4.63 -6.06 -3.60
CA GLY A 177 5.57 -7.02 -3.04
C GLY A 177 4.98 -8.42 -2.96
N LEU A 178 5.86 -9.42 -3.03
CA LEU A 178 5.51 -10.82 -2.82
C LEU A 178 5.96 -11.26 -1.44
N VAL A 179 5.07 -11.85 -0.66
CA VAL A 179 5.43 -12.44 0.63
C VAL A 179 5.30 -13.96 0.52
N LYS A 180 6.34 -14.68 0.96
CA LYS A 180 6.29 -16.13 1.14
C LYS A 180 5.65 -16.45 2.48
N THR A 181 4.80 -17.45 2.50
CA THR A 181 4.03 -17.84 3.68
C THR A 181 4.37 -19.29 4.07
N PRO A 182 4.19 -19.70 5.34
CA PRO A 182 3.84 -18.86 6.49
C PRO A 182 4.97 -17.89 6.86
N LEU A 183 4.61 -16.74 7.42
CA LEU A 183 5.53 -15.61 7.64
C LEU A 183 6.68 -15.95 8.61
N ASP A 184 6.42 -16.78 9.62
CA ASP A 184 7.41 -17.15 10.63
C ASP A 184 8.59 -17.93 10.04
N CYS A 185 8.31 -18.90 9.16
CA CYS A 185 9.34 -19.70 8.49
C CYS A 185 10.17 -18.87 7.50
N PHE A 186 9.57 -17.84 6.91
CA PHE A 186 10.20 -17.03 5.84
C PHE A 186 10.50 -15.59 6.26
N LYS A 187 10.55 -15.30 7.56
CA LYS A 187 10.74 -13.95 8.10
C LYS A 187 11.96 -13.26 7.51
N SER A 188 13.08 -13.98 7.37
CA SER A 188 14.32 -13.46 6.78
C SER A 188 14.17 -13.10 5.30
N VAL A 189 13.44 -13.92 4.53
CA VAL A 189 13.22 -13.72 3.09
C VAL A 189 12.24 -12.58 2.84
N ASN A 190 11.24 -12.43 3.70
CA ASN A 190 10.19 -11.42 3.57
C ASN A 190 10.58 -10.06 4.16
N LYS A 191 11.63 -10.02 5.01
CA LYS A 191 12.05 -8.83 5.75
C LYS A 191 12.14 -7.58 4.88
N THR A 192 12.79 -7.69 3.73
CA THR A 192 12.96 -6.57 2.78
C THR A 192 11.61 -6.05 2.27
N VAL A 193 10.73 -6.96 1.81
CA VAL A 193 9.41 -6.61 1.28
C VAL A 193 8.52 -5.97 2.36
N LEU A 194 8.55 -6.50 3.58
CA LEU A 194 7.77 -5.98 4.70
C LEU A 194 8.27 -4.61 5.16
N GLU A 195 9.58 -4.38 5.19
CA GLU A 195 10.17 -3.07 5.49
C GLU A 195 9.82 -2.04 4.40
N GLU A 196 9.85 -2.44 3.13
CA GLU A 196 9.42 -1.60 2.01
C GLU A 196 7.93 -1.28 2.07
N TYR A 197 7.10 -2.21 2.53
CA TYR A 197 5.68 -1.99 2.75
C TYR A 197 5.40 -1.08 3.94
N LYS A 198 6.09 -1.30 5.07
CA LYS A 198 5.98 -0.46 6.27
C LYS A 198 6.39 0.98 5.99
N SER A 199 7.43 1.17 5.16
CA SER A 199 7.91 2.48 4.73
C SER A 199 7.10 3.11 3.57
N GLY A 200 6.11 2.40 3.00
CA GLY A 200 5.27 2.90 1.91
C GLY A 200 5.97 3.00 0.55
N LYS A 201 7.13 2.37 0.38
CA LYS A 201 7.78 2.20 -0.93
C LYS A 201 6.92 1.29 -1.81
N VAL A 202 6.61 0.12 -1.27
CA VAL A 202 5.63 -0.84 -1.77
C VAL A 202 4.30 -0.54 -1.10
N SER A 203 3.22 -0.49 -1.86
CA SER A 203 1.89 -0.14 -1.34
C SER A 203 0.92 -1.32 -1.35
N SER A 204 1.30 -2.43 -2.01
CA SER A 204 0.54 -3.68 -1.99
C SER A 204 1.39 -4.88 -1.64
N ILE A 205 0.81 -5.85 -0.94
CA ILE A 205 1.41 -7.17 -0.74
C ILE A 205 0.47 -8.23 -1.32
N LEU A 206 1.04 -9.25 -1.97
CA LEU A 206 0.37 -10.50 -2.31
C LEU A 206 0.88 -11.60 -1.39
N ALA A 207 -0.03 -12.29 -0.71
CA ALA A 207 0.26 -13.38 0.22
C ALA A 207 -0.70 -14.56 0.02
N GLU A 208 -0.17 -15.77 0.19
CA GLU A 208 -0.95 -17.01 0.23
C GLU A 208 -1.16 -17.39 1.72
N ASP A 209 -2.06 -16.70 2.40
CA ASP A 209 -2.31 -16.86 3.84
C ASP A 209 -3.78 -16.55 4.17
N LEU A 210 -4.34 -17.28 5.13
CA LEU A 210 -5.71 -17.10 5.62
C LEU A 210 -5.74 -16.48 7.03
N THR A 211 -4.63 -16.51 7.75
CA THR A 211 -4.61 -16.11 9.17
C THR A 211 -4.81 -14.61 9.33
N PHE A 212 -4.38 -13.80 8.36
CA PHE A 212 -4.34 -12.33 8.35
C PHE A 212 -3.58 -11.66 9.52
N TYR A 213 -3.45 -12.34 10.66
CA TYR A 213 -2.86 -11.90 11.91
C TYR A 213 -1.48 -11.26 11.74
N PRO A 214 -0.52 -11.84 10.99
CA PRO A 214 0.79 -11.20 10.81
C PRO A 214 0.73 -9.87 10.05
N TYR A 215 -0.37 -9.59 9.34
CA TYR A 215 -0.54 -8.40 8.52
C TYR A 215 -1.30 -7.27 9.19
N THR A 216 -2.04 -7.56 10.26
CA THR A 216 -2.78 -6.57 11.07
C THR A 216 -1.87 -5.42 11.53
N GLU A 217 -0.63 -5.74 11.92
CA GLU A 217 0.38 -4.79 12.38
C GLU A 217 0.79 -3.75 11.33
N PHE A 218 0.57 -4.01 10.04
CA PHE A 218 1.01 -3.11 8.97
C PHE A 218 0.04 -1.97 8.66
N LYS A 219 -1.06 -1.84 9.40
CA LYS A 219 -2.12 -0.83 9.18
C LYS A 219 -2.67 -0.93 7.75
N VAL A 220 -3.07 -2.14 7.37
CA VAL A 220 -3.73 -2.42 6.08
C VAL A 220 -5.07 -1.69 6.05
N GLN A 221 -5.39 -1.02 4.95
CA GLN A 221 -6.64 -0.27 4.78
C GLN A 221 -7.65 -1.05 3.94
N HIS A 222 -7.16 -1.79 2.94
CA HIS A 222 -7.99 -2.62 2.08
C HIS A 222 -7.44 -4.04 2.05
N VAL A 223 -8.32 -5.03 2.20
CA VAL A 223 -8.01 -6.44 1.99
C VAL A 223 -8.83 -6.92 0.81
N ILE A 224 -8.14 -7.46 -0.20
CA ILE A 224 -8.75 -8.14 -1.34
C ILE A 224 -8.50 -9.63 -1.12
N PHE A 225 -9.56 -10.37 -0.81
CA PHE A 225 -9.49 -11.81 -0.60
C PHE A 225 -9.99 -12.55 -1.83
N VAL A 226 -9.16 -13.43 -2.38
CA VAL A 226 -9.51 -14.28 -3.53
C VAL A 226 -9.46 -15.73 -3.10
N ALA A 227 -10.62 -16.35 -3.01
CA ALA A 227 -10.75 -17.74 -2.59
C ALA A 227 -11.16 -18.63 -3.77
N LYS A 228 -10.45 -19.73 -3.94
CA LYS A 228 -10.88 -20.86 -4.77
C LYS A 228 -11.98 -21.66 -4.10
N GLN A 229 -11.93 -21.83 -2.78
CA GLN A 229 -12.91 -22.61 -2.02
C GLN A 229 -13.80 -21.71 -1.15
N ALA A 230 -15.10 -22.01 -1.09
CA ALA A 230 -16.06 -21.31 -0.24
C ALA A 230 -15.70 -21.42 1.26
N SER A 231 -15.22 -22.58 1.69
CA SER A 231 -14.76 -22.84 3.06
C SER A 231 -13.71 -21.84 3.54
N SER A 232 -12.80 -21.41 2.67
CA SER A 232 -11.77 -20.40 3.00
C SER A 232 -12.37 -19.04 3.33
N ALA A 233 -13.49 -18.67 2.69
CA ALA A 233 -14.22 -17.43 2.99
C ALA A 233 -15.09 -17.56 4.25
N ILE A 234 -15.66 -18.74 4.50
CA ILE A 234 -16.44 -19.01 5.70
C ILE A 234 -15.54 -18.96 6.96
N ASN A 235 -14.35 -19.55 6.88
CA ASN A 235 -13.42 -19.66 8.00
C ASN A 235 -12.54 -18.41 8.20
N LEU A 236 -12.76 -17.35 7.43
CA LEU A 236 -11.99 -16.11 7.57
C LEU A 236 -12.39 -15.40 8.88
N ASP A 237 -11.41 -15.13 9.74
CA ASP A 237 -11.67 -14.42 11.00
C ASP A 237 -12.03 -12.94 10.73
N ARG A 238 -13.33 -12.66 10.77
CA ARG A 238 -13.89 -11.32 10.54
C ARG A 238 -13.53 -10.33 11.65
N ASN A 239 -13.18 -10.81 12.85
CA ASN A 239 -12.82 -9.92 13.97
C ASN A 239 -11.54 -9.16 13.69
N LEU A 240 -10.61 -9.77 12.95
CA LEU A 240 -9.37 -9.11 12.55
C LEU A 240 -9.59 -8.06 11.44
N LEU A 241 -10.73 -8.09 10.75
CA LEU A 241 -11.02 -7.28 9.57
C LEU A 241 -12.01 -6.13 9.84
N ARG A 242 -12.35 -5.87 11.11
CA ARG A 242 -13.40 -4.91 11.53
C ARG A 242 -13.18 -3.48 11.00
N ASP A 243 -11.95 -2.98 11.08
CA ASP A 243 -11.61 -1.59 10.69
C ASP A 243 -11.11 -1.48 9.25
N ILE A 244 -11.29 -2.53 8.44
CA ILE A 244 -10.64 -2.70 7.14
C ILE A 244 -11.69 -2.87 6.06
N GLN A 245 -11.47 -2.25 4.90
CA GLN A 245 -12.32 -2.45 3.74
C GLN A 245 -12.02 -3.81 3.11
N LEU A 246 -12.89 -4.78 3.37
CA LEU A 246 -12.78 -6.13 2.85
C LEU A 246 -13.54 -6.27 1.52
N HIS A 247 -12.86 -6.84 0.52
CA HIS A 247 -13.43 -7.19 -0.78
C HIS A 247 -13.22 -8.68 -1.01
N LEU A 248 -14.29 -9.48 -1.03
CA LEU A 248 -14.21 -10.93 -1.21
C LEU A 248 -14.64 -11.34 -2.62
N PHE A 249 -13.83 -12.20 -3.24
CA PHE A 249 -14.11 -12.84 -4.52
C PHE A 249 -13.94 -14.35 -4.33
N VAL A 250 -15.02 -15.11 -4.51
CA VAL A 250 -15.05 -16.57 -4.33
C VAL A 250 -15.40 -17.24 -5.65
N VAL A 251 -14.69 -18.31 -5.99
CA VAL A 251 -15.00 -19.09 -7.21
C VAL A 251 -16.22 -19.98 -6.96
N GLY A 252 -17.31 -19.72 -7.68
CA GLY A 252 -18.43 -20.62 -7.84
C GLY A 252 -18.12 -21.65 -8.92
N ASP A 253 -17.70 -22.85 -8.52
CA ASP A 253 -17.29 -23.88 -9.47
C ASP A 253 -18.52 -24.41 -10.24
N THR A 254 -18.60 -24.13 -11.55
CA THR A 254 -19.74 -24.53 -12.40
C THR A 254 -19.80 -26.03 -12.69
N LYS A 255 -18.71 -26.77 -12.46
CA LYS A 255 -18.61 -28.21 -12.76
C LYS A 255 -18.80 -29.12 -11.55
N GLY A 256 -18.83 -28.56 -10.34
CA GLY A 256 -19.03 -29.28 -9.09
C GLY A 256 -20.02 -28.63 -8.13
N GLY A 257 -20.44 -27.39 -8.42
CA GLY A 257 -21.29 -26.59 -7.53
C GLY A 257 -20.55 -26.18 -6.26
N ILE A 258 -20.82 -24.97 -5.76
CA ILE A 258 -20.72 -24.75 -4.31
C ILE A 258 -21.84 -25.59 -3.70
N SER A 259 -21.56 -26.35 -2.63
CA SER A 259 -22.62 -27.11 -1.98
C SER A 259 -23.73 -26.17 -1.50
N GLU A 260 -24.99 -26.63 -1.51
CA GLU A 260 -26.10 -25.79 -1.03
C GLU A 260 -25.88 -25.33 0.41
N ASP A 261 -25.23 -26.16 1.23
CA ASP A 261 -24.88 -25.85 2.61
C ASP A 261 -23.81 -24.77 2.71
N ASP A 262 -22.76 -24.82 1.88
CA ASP A 262 -21.75 -23.76 1.80
C ASP A 262 -22.36 -22.45 1.30
N LEU A 263 -23.28 -22.51 0.35
CA LEU A 263 -23.96 -21.34 -0.18
C LEU A 263 -24.84 -20.68 0.89
N LYS A 264 -25.61 -21.47 1.64
CA LYS A 264 -26.38 -20.99 2.80
C LYS A 264 -25.47 -20.39 3.87
N ALA A 265 -24.34 -21.03 4.17
CA ALA A 265 -23.36 -20.51 5.13
C ALA A 265 -22.75 -19.18 4.67
N LEU A 266 -22.45 -19.04 3.37
CA LEU A 266 -21.99 -17.79 2.78
C LEU A 266 -23.06 -16.70 2.84
N GLN A 267 -24.33 -17.00 2.54
CA GLN A 267 -25.43 -16.03 2.62
C GLN A 267 -25.77 -15.60 4.05
N ALA A 268 -25.54 -16.49 5.03
CA ALA A 268 -25.66 -16.16 6.44
C ALA A 268 -24.58 -15.13 6.84
N ALA A 269 -23.33 -15.35 6.43
CA ALA A 269 -22.20 -14.52 6.80
C ALA A 269 -22.03 -13.23 5.97
N TYR A 270 -22.38 -13.26 4.68
CA TYR A 270 -22.03 -12.25 3.68
C TYR A 270 -23.23 -11.79 2.86
N ASP A 271 -23.10 -10.62 2.23
CA ASP A 271 -24.05 -10.15 1.23
C ASP A 271 -23.59 -10.66 -0.13
N VAL A 272 -24.19 -11.76 -0.57
CA VAL A 272 -23.70 -12.56 -1.70
C VAL A 272 -24.28 -12.02 -3.00
N THR A 273 -23.43 -11.46 -3.85
CA THR A 273 -23.75 -11.10 -5.23
C THR A 273 -23.25 -12.18 -6.17
N VAL A 274 -24.16 -12.80 -6.92
CA VAL A 274 -23.82 -13.78 -7.95
C VAL A 274 -23.48 -13.06 -9.24
N ASP A 275 -22.33 -13.39 -9.83
CA ASP A 275 -21.98 -12.91 -11.16
C ASP A 275 -22.77 -13.68 -12.21
N ASP A 276 -23.92 -13.13 -12.58
CA ASP A 276 -24.59 -13.44 -13.83
C ASP A 276 -23.69 -12.93 -14.96
N SER A 277 -22.99 -13.87 -15.61
CA SER A 277 -22.08 -13.57 -16.73
C SER A 277 -22.87 -13.16 -17.96
#